data_AF-A0A2N0ZUQ4-F1
#
_entry.id   AF-A0A2N0ZUQ4-F1
#
_cell.length_a   1.000
_cell.length_b   1.000
_cell.length_c   1.000
_cell.angle_alpha   90.00
_cell.angle_beta   90.00
_cell.angle_gamma   90.00
#
_symmetry.space_group_name_H-M   'P 1'
#
loop_
_entity.id
_entity.type
_entity.pdbx_description
1 polymer ?
#
loop_
_entity_poly.entity_id
_entity_poly.type
_entity_poly.pdbx_seq_one_letter_code
_entity_poly.pdbx_strand_id
1 'polypeptide(L)'
;MSLSIDSTHTLQNVLNTTFYIEAVKPMSILEVQGIPSSLYIRASTQIPIATSPTSYTQNQDAQAFIKQIYEYIHHARLSYFMPILFSGFADMPSYGDWLSADDDTLPAFKGTSVAIGLKPICEDKIFLEQYLNTPIQNEISRVAGEPVNRQRIFEIGNLASGCAGSARLMIAFLVFYLSTPTLNPTTHEYQTKADWVVCTGTDAVRHILAHMGIRSHVIAKATAEALEDPEQVSSWGHYYQHNPLVVAINVADAKRVCAPHYRYTETLEMNYATRLTLNKITV
;
A
#
# COMPACT_ATOMS: atom_id res chain seq x y z
N MET A 1 -9.01 -9.97 17.52
CA MET A 1 -7.70 -9.36 17.81
C MET A 1 -7.69 -7.99 17.16
N SER A 2 -7.76 -6.93 17.98
CA SER A 2 -7.81 -5.55 17.52
C SER A 2 -6.43 -5.12 17.03
N LEU A 3 -6.31 -4.81 15.73
CA LEU A 3 -5.15 -4.11 15.18
C LEU A 3 -5.08 -2.72 15.80
N SER A 4 -4.33 -2.55 16.90
CA SER A 4 -4.07 -1.23 17.48
C SER A 4 -2.94 -0.56 16.70
N ILE A 5 -3.32 0.27 15.74
CA ILE A 5 -2.43 1.25 15.11
C ILE A 5 -2.64 2.56 15.88
N ASP A 6 -1.71 2.89 16.78
CA ASP A 6 -1.58 4.21 17.41
C ASP A 6 -0.07 4.55 17.42
N SER A 7 0.42 5.76 17.12
CA SER A 7 -0.21 7.09 17.19
C SER A 7 0.33 8.09 16.15
N THR A 8 -0.53 9.07 15.83
CA THR A 8 -0.58 10.16 14.82
C THR A 8 -1.40 9.89 13.56
N HIS A 9 -1.52 8.63 13.11
CA HIS A 9 -2.70 8.20 12.35
C HIS A 9 -3.25 6.93 12.97
N THR A 10 -4.30 7.07 13.76
CA THR A 10 -5.18 5.93 14.06
C THR A 10 -5.60 5.30 12.74
N LEU A 11 -5.91 4.00 12.72
CA LEU A 11 -6.47 3.35 11.52
C LEU A 11 -7.64 4.18 10.95
N GLN A 12 -8.45 4.79 11.82
CA GLN A 12 -9.50 5.74 11.44
C GLN A 12 -8.97 6.93 10.62
N ASN A 13 -7.91 7.61 11.06
CA ASN A 13 -7.34 8.72 10.29
C ASN A 13 -6.87 8.24 8.91
N VAL A 14 -6.22 7.07 8.82
CA VAL A 14 -5.79 6.50 7.53
C VAL A 14 -6.99 6.27 6.60
N LEU A 15 -8.09 5.73 7.13
CA LEU A 15 -9.32 5.46 6.36
C LEU A 15 -10.04 6.73 5.92
N ASN A 16 -9.93 7.81 6.69
CA ASN A 16 -10.51 9.11 6.39
C ASN A 16 -9.51 10.05 5.70
N THR A 17 -8.39 9.54 5.18
CA THR A 17 -7.40 10.34 4.45
C THR A 17 -7.47 10.02 2.97
N THR A 18 -7.51 11.07 2.14
CA THR A 18 -7.20 10.97 0.73
C THR A 18 -5.72 11.25 0.54
N PHE A 19 -5.00 10.29 -0.03
CA PHE A 19 -3.60 10.46 -0.40
C PHE A 19 -3.50 10.81 -1.87
N TYR A 20 -2.50 11.59 -2.23
CA TYR A 20 -2.19 11.93 -3.61
C TYR A 20 -0.71 11.74 -3.87
N ILE A 21 -0.39 11.14 -5.02
CA ILE A 21 0.98 11.04 -5.51
C ILE A 21 1.04 11.41 -6.98
N GLU A 22 2.04 12.19 -7.36
CA GLU A 22 2.33 12.52 -8.76
C GLU A 22 3.81 12.34 -9.08
N ALA A 23 4.11 11.98 -10.32
CA ALA A 23 5.47 12.00 -10.85
C ALA A 23 5.87 13.43 -11.25
N VAL A 24 7.03 13.89 -10.77
CA VAL A 24 7.59 15.19 -11.13
C VAL A 24 8.37 15.07 -12.44
N LYS A 25 8.06 15.90 -13.44
CA LYS A 25 8.81 15.93 -14.71
C LYS A 25 10.23 16.47 -14.52
N PRO A 26 11.24 15.97 -15.25
CA PRO A 26 11.11 15.24 -16.51
C PRO A 26 11.80 13.87 -16.45
N MET A 27 11.15 12.83 -15.90
CA MET A 27 11.52 11.48 -16.32
C MET A 27 11.16 11.41 -17.80
N SER A 28 12.15 11.40 -18.70
CA SER A 28 12.06 11.64 -20.15
C SER A 28 11.24 10.61 -20.95
N ILE A 29 10.28 9.92 -20.32
CA ILE A 29 9.51 8.81 -20.90
C ILE A 29 8.01 8.87 -20.50
N LEU A 30 7.52 9.86 -19.73
CA LEU A 30 6.16 9.76 -19.15
C LEU A 30 5.03 10.50 -19.87
N GLU A 31 5.27 11.18 -20.99
CA GLU A 31 4.18 11.61 -21.89
C GLU A 31 3.87 10.53 -22.94
N VAL A 32 3.86 9.26 -22.54
CA VAL A 32 3.26 8.21 -23.36
C VAL A 32 1.76 8.23 -23.07
N GLN A 33 0.98 8.54 -24.11
CA GLN A 33 -0.49 8.54 -24.05
C GLN A 33 -1.01 7.28 -23.34
N GLY A 34 -1.76 7.46 -22.24
CA GLY A 34 -2.35 6.35 -21.47
C GLY A 34 -1.54 5.83 -20.28
N ILE A 35 -0.35 6.37 -19.98
CA ILE A 35 0.35 6.09 -18.72
C ILE A 35 0.00 7.17 -17.69
N PRO A 36 -0.58 6.81 -16.53
CA PRO A 36 -0.94 7.80 -15.53
C PRO A 36 0.31 8.45 -14.93
N SER A 37 0.23 9.77 -14.71
CA SER A 37 1.26 10.56 -14.03
C SER A 37 0.93 10.82 -12.56
N SER A 38 -0.29 10.55 -12.12
CA SER A 38 -0.72 10.73 -10.73
C SER A 38 -1.77 9.71 -10.30
N LEU A 39 -1.89 9.50 -8.98
CA LEU A 39 -2.94 8.70 -8.35
C LEU A 39 -3.53 9.44 -7.16
N TYR A 40 -4.86 9.39 -7.05
CA TYR A 40 -5.55 9.55 -5.76
C TYR A 40 -5.67 8.17 -5.12
N ILE A 41 -5.47 8.08 -3.81
CA ILE A 41 -5.39 6.81 -3.10
C ILE A 41 -6.24 6.85 -1.83
N ARG A 42 -7.01 5.78 -1.59
CA ARG A 42 -7.86 5.60 -0.41
C ARG A 42 -7.53 4.28 0.27
N ALA A 43 -7.48 4.30 1.60
CA ALA A 43 -7.36 3.10 2.41
C ALA A 43 -8.73 2.52 2.73
N SER A 44 -8.79 1.20 2.89
CA SER A 44 -10.02 0.47 3.18
C SER A 44 -9.75 -0.76 4.03
N THR A 45 -10.74 -1.22 4.79
CA THR A 45 -10.63 -2.40 5.68
C THR A 45 -11.79 -3.37 5.50
N GLN A 46 -11.53 -4.64 5.78
CA GLN A 46 -12.54 -5.71 5.74
C GLN A 46 -13.58 -5.64 6.88
N ILE A 47 -13.35 -4.77 7.87
CA ILE A 47 -14.25 -4.59 9.00
C ILE A 47 -14.96 -3.24 8.85
N PRO A 48 -16.30 -3.19 8.96
CA PRO A 48 -17.04 -1.94 9.00
C PRO A 48 -16.60 -1.08 10.19
N ILE A 49 -16.30 0.19 9.92
CA ILE A 49 -15.93 1.18 10.93
C ILE A 49 -16.93 2.33 10.84
N ALA A 50 -17.68 2.56 11.92
CA ALA A 50 -18.78 3.53 11.93
C ALA A 50 -18.33 4.96 11.57
N THR A 51 -17.11 5.33 11.94
CA THR A 51 -16.49 6.63 11.66
C THR A 51 -15.87 6.74 10.26
N SER A 52 -15.94 5.67 9.46
CA SER A 52 -15.44 5.55 8.07
C SER A 52 -16.40 4.68 7.25
N PRO A 53 -17.66 5.09 7.06
CA PRO A 53 -18.74 4.21 6.59
C PRO A 53 -18.52 3.65 5.17
N THR A 54 -17.75 4.34 4.33
CA THR A 54 -17.43 3.92 2.96
C THR A 54 -16.28 2.91 2.88
N SER A 55 -15.46 2.78 3.93
CA SER A 55 -14.25 1.92 3.95
C SER A 55 -14.58 0.46 3.61
N TYR A 56 -15.67 -0.08 4.15
CA TYR A 56 -16.01 -1.49 3.94
C TYR A 56 -16.39 -1.78 2.48
N THR A 57 -17.24 -0.96 1.88
CA THR A 57 -17.62 -1.11 0.46
C THR A 57 -16.41 -0.89 -0.45
N GLN A 58 -15.58 0.13 -0.18
CA GLN A 58 -14.33 0.35 -0.92
C GLN A 58 -13.38 -0.85 -0.83
N ASN A 59 -13.36 -1.54 0.31
CA ASN A 59 -12.57 -2.77 0.47
C ASN A 59 -13.11 -3.89 -0.41
N GLN A 60 -14.43 -4.07 -0.48
CA GLN A 60 -15.05 -5.07 -1.36
C GLN A 60 -14.72 -4.81 -2.82
N ASP A 61 -14.78 -3.55 -3.26
CA ASP A 61 -14.40 -3.14 -4.62
C ASP A 61 -12.92 -3.42 -4.91
N ALA A 62 -12.04 -3.11 -3.95
CA ALA A 62 -10.61 -3.40 -4.06
C ALA A 62 -10.35 -4.91 -4.19
N GLN A 63 -11.00 -5.73 -3.36
CA GLN A 63 -10.90 -7.19 -3.44
C GLN A 63 -11.40 -7.72 -4.79
N ALA A 64 -12.53 -7.22 -5.28
CA ALA A 64 -13.08 -7.63 -6.58
C ALA A 64 -12.09 -7.31 -7.72
N PHE A 65 -11.51 -6.11 -7.71
CA PHE A 65 -10.48 -5.71 -8.67
C PHE A 65 -9.24 -6.61 -8.59
N ILE A 66 -8.72 -6.88 -7.37
CA ILE A 66 -7.56 -7.75 -7.17
C ILE A 66 -7.85 -9.17 -7.69
N LYS A 67 -9.01 -9.75 -7.36
CA LYS A 67 -9.43 -11.07 -7.84
C LYS A 67 -9.44 -11.13 -9.36
N GLN A 68 -10.02 -10.12 -10.01
CA GLN A 68 -10.12 -10.08 -11.46
C GLN A 68 -8.74 -10.06 -12.13
N ILE A 69 -7.80 -9.27 -11.62
CA ILE A 69 -6.43 -9.20 -12.18
C ILE A 69 -5.67 -10.51 -11.94
N TYR A 70 -5.76 -11.11 -10.75
CA TYR A 70 -5.09 -12.38 -10.45
C TYR A 70 -5.68 -13.55 -11.24
N GLU A 71 -7.00 -13.62 -11.42
CA GLU A 71 -7.64 -14.61 -12.28
C GLU A 71 -7.21 -14.43 -13.74
N TYR A 72 -7.15 -13.18 -14.23
CA TYR A 72 -6.77 -12.89 -15.62
C TYR A 72 -5.31 -13.22 -15.93
N ILE A 73 -4.36 -12.80 -15.07
CA ILE A 73 -2.92 -12.96 -15.32
C ILE A 73 -2.44 -14.36 -14.92
N HIS A 74 -2.95 -14.87 -13.81
CA HIS A 74 -2.40 -16.08 -13.17
C HIS A 74 -3.39 -17.24 -13.16
N HIS A 75 -4.64 -17.08 -13.59
CA HIS A 75 -5.70 -18.08 -13.35
C HIS A 75 -5.83 -18.44 -11.86
N ALA A 76 -5.58 -17.45 -11.00
CA ALA A 76 -5.54 -17.63 -9.56
C ALA A 76 -6.84 -17.15 -8.90
N ARG A 77 -7.35 -17.97 -7.98
CA ARG A 77 -8.57 -17.72 -7.20
C ARG A 77 -8.22 -17.34 -5.76
N LEU A 78 -8.07 -16.04 -5.53
CA LEU A 78 -7.70 -15.53 -4.21
C LEU A 78 -8.87 -15.57 -3.22
N SER A 79 -8.61 -16.17 -2.05
CA SER A 79 -9.50 -16.18 -0.89
C SER A 79 -9.02 -15.30 0.27
N TYR A 80 -7.76 -14.89 0.26
CA TYR A 80 -7.14 -14.09 1.31
C TYR A 80 -6.71 -12.71 0.80
N PHE A 81 -7.00 -11.69 1.61
CA PHE A 81 -6.60 -10.32 1.39
C PHE A 81 -5.97 -9.73 2.65
N MET A 82 -4.97 -8.86 2.47
CA MET A 82 -4.38 -8.10 3.56
C MET A 82 -5.44 -7.28 4.32
N PRO A 83 -5.23 -7.01 5.62
CA PRO A 83 -6.21 -6.33 6.45
C PRO A 83 -6.49 -4.89 6.02
N ILE A 84 -5.49 -4.22 5.42
CA ILE A 84 -5.61 -2.88 4.86
C ILE A 84 -5.36 -2.98 3.36
N LEU A 85 -6.31 -2.48 2.55
CA LEU A 85 -6.13 -2.34 1.10
C LEU A 85 -6.11 -0.86 0.74
N PHE A 86 -5.12 -0.45 -0.04
CA PHE A 86 -5.07 0.84 -0.70
C PHE A 86 -5.52 0.70 -2.15
N SER A 87 -6.48 1.51 -2.56
CA SER A 87 -6.98 1.60 -3.94
C SER A 87 -6.55 2.92 -4.56
N GLY A 88 -5.96 2.86 -5.75
CA GLY A 88 -5.50 4.00 -6.52
C GLY A 88 -6.37 4.28 -7.75
N PHE A 89 -6.72 5.54 -7.94
CA PHE A 89 -7.59 6.04 -8.99
C PHE A 89 -6.77 6.99 -9.89
N ALA A 90 -6.61 6.62 -11.16
CA ALA A 90 -5.89 7.37 -12.19
C ALA A 90 -6.85 8.31 -12.95
N ASP A 91 -6.30 9.32 -13.65
CA ASP A 91 -7.04 10.21 -14.57
C ASP A 91 -8.21 11.00 -13.96
N MET A 92 -7.93 11.73 -12.87
CA MET A 92 -8.87 12.71 -12.30
C MET A 92 -8.48 14.12 -12.75
N PRO A 93 -9.43 14.99 -13.18
CA PRO A 93 -9.17 16.41 -13.36
C PRO A 93 -8.59 16.96 -12.07
N SER A 94 -7.46 17.66 -12.21
CA SER A 94 -6.71 18.30 -11.13
C SER A 94 -7.63 18.98 -10.12
N TYR A 95 -7.30 18.82 -8.85
CA TYR A 95 -7.88 19.34 -7.59
C TYR A 95 -8.57 20.73 -7.59
N GLY A 96 -8.41 21.55 -8.63
CA GLY A 96 -9.02 22.88 -8.77
C GLY A 96 -10.51 22.91 -9.09
N ASP A 97 -11.11 21.86 -9.66
CA ASP A 97 -12.53 21.88 -10.06
C ASP A 97 -13.50 21.37 -8.96
N TRP A 98 -12.98 20.81 -7.87
CA TRP A 98 -13.78 20.19 -6.78
C TRP A 98 -14.16 21.15 -5.65
N LEU A 99 -13.53 22.33 -5.57
CA LEU A 99 -13.82 23.33 -4.55
C LEU A 99 -14.90 24.34 -4.99
N SER A 100 -15.53 24.13 -6.15
CA SER A 100 -16.65 24.92 -6.63
C SER A 100 -17.75 24.05 -7.20
N ALA A 101 -18.36 23.23 -6.36
CA ALA A 101 -19.73 22.81 -6.59
C ALA A 101 -20.39 22.75 -5.22
N ASP A 102 -21.51 23.47 -5.08
CA ASP A 102 -22.42 23.46 -3.94
C ASP A 102 -23.10 22.08 -3.72
N ASP A 103 -22.36 20.99 -3.85
CA ASP A 103 -22.85 19.63 -3.71
C ASP A 103 -22.05 18.95 -2.59
N ASP A 104 -22.70 18.74 -1.44
CA ASP A 104 -22.19 18.05 -0.25
C ASP A 104 -21.88 16.55 -0.49
N THR A 105 -21.76 16.12 -1.75
CA THR A 105 -21.42 14.75 -2.13
C THR A 105 -19.94 14.68 -2.57
N LEU A 106 -19.13 13.99 -1.77
CA LEU A 106 -17.75 13.65 -2.12
C LEU A 106 -17.71 13.01 -3.53
N PRO A 107 -16.70 13.30 -4.37
CA PRO A 107 -16.51 12.64 -5.67
C PRO A 107 -16.75 11.13 -5.62
N ALA A 108 -17.65 10.62 -6.47
CA ALA A 108 -17.73 9.20 -6.75
C ALA A 108 -16.51 8.81 -7.61
N PHE A 109 -15.41 8.38 -6.97
CA PHE A 109 -14.20 7.91 -7.64
C PHE A 109 -14.54 6.73 -8.58
N LYS A 110 -14.60 6.96 -9.90
CA LYS A 110 -14.95 5.91 -10.87
C LYS A 110 -13.72 5.10 -11.27
N GLY A 111 -13.54 3.96 -10.61
CA GLY A 111 -12.75 2.81 -11.05
C GLY A 111 -11.36 2.68 -10.41
N THR A 112 -11.13 1.56 -9.72
CA THR A 112 -9.81 1.18 -9.20
C THR A 112 -8.86 0.87 -10.36
N SER A 113 -7.76 1.62 -10.48
CA SER A 113 -6.71 1.38 -11.50
C SER A 113 -5.56 0.51 -10.97
N VAL A 114 -5.38 0.50 -9.65
CA VAL A 114 -4.39 -0.27 -8.93
C VAL A 114 -4.87 -0.49 -7.51
N ALA A 115 -4.58 -1.64 -6.94
CA ALA A 115 -4.81 -1.92 -5.52
C ALA A 115 -3.60 -2.66 -4.95
N ILE A 116 -3.33 -2.43 -3.67
CA ILE A 116 -2.26 -3.10 -2.95
C ILE A 116 -2.66 -3.33 -1.50
N GLY A 117 -2.27 -4.47 -0.95
CA GLY A 117 -2.49 -4.85 0.43
C GLY A 117 -1.29 -4.54 1.31
N LEU A 118 -1.57 -4.12 2.54
CA LEU A 118 -0.58 -3.81 3.56
C LEU A 118 -0.96 -4.47 4.88
N LYS A 119 0.01 -5.08 5.54
CA LYS A 119 -0.14 -5.71 6.86
C LYS A 119 1.03 -5.33 7.78
N PRO A 120 0.79 -4.64 8.91
CA PRO A 120 1.82 -4.52 9.95
C PRO A 120 2.13 -5.91 10.52
N ILE A 121 3.42 -6.20 10.72
CA ILE A 121 3.84 -7.48 11.29
C ILE A 121 3.92 -7.33 12.80
N CYS A 122 3.11 -8.13 13.50
CA CYS A 122 3.16 -8.26 14.97
C CYS A 122 3.81 -9.61 15.32
N GLU A 123 3.39 -10.27 16.41
CA GLU A 123 3.96 -11.56 16.82
C GLU A 123 3.58 -12.73 15.88
N ASP A 124 2.43 -12.66 15.23
CA ASP A 124 1.93 -13.76 14.40
C ASP A 124 2.82 -14.02 13.18
N LYS A 125 2.89 -15.30 12.78
CA LYS A 125 3.50 -15.68 11.51
C LYS A 125 2.79 -14.99 10.35
N ILE A 126 3.57 -14.57 9.36
CA ILE A 126 3.03 -14.01 8.11
C ILE A 126 3.06 -15.02 6.96
N PHE A 127 2.31 -14.74 5.90
CA PHE A 127 2.15 -15.69 4.80
C PHE A 127 3.49 -16.05 4.17
N LEU A 128 4.33 -15.06 3.86
CA LEU A 128 5.63 -15.32 3.22
C LEU A 128 6.61 -16.12 4.09
N GLU A 129 6.37 -16.26 5.41
CA GLU A 129 7.25 -17.05 6.28
C GLU A 129 7.13 -18.54 6.04
N GLN A 130 6.12 -19.01 5.31
CA GLN A 130 6.07 -20.39 4.82
C GLN A 130 7.21 -20.73 3.84
N TYR A 131 7.83 -19.72 3.21
CA TYR A 131 8.98 -19.90 2.32
C TYR A 131 10.33 -19.86 3.06
N LEU A 132 10.33 -19.62 4.38
CA LEU A 132 11.53 -19.35 5.15
C LEU A 132 11.73 -20.38 6.25
N ASN A 133 12.99 -20.68 6.55
CA ASN A 133 13.37 -21.55 7.66
C ASN A 133 13.39 -20.81 9.01
N THR A 134 13.51 -19.49 8.98
CA THR A 134 13.53 -18.64 10.19
C THR A 134 12.58 -17.46 10.04
N PRO A 135 12.12 -16.85 11.15
CA PRO A 135 11.27 -15.66 11.10
C PRO A 135 11.91 -14.53 10.27
N ILE A 136 11.08 -13.78 9.52
CA ILE A 136 11.56 -12.81 8.53
C ILE A 136 12.49 -11.73 9.11
N GLN A 137 12.29 -11.32 10.36
CA GLN A 137 13.17 -10.33 11.01
C GLN A 137 14.61 -10.83 11.17
N ASN A 138 14.81 -12.15 11.32
CA ASN A 138 16.15 -12.73 11.43
C ASN A 138 16.86 -12.70 10.08
N GLU A 139 16.14 -13.00 9.00
CA GLU A 139 16.69 -12.92 7.64
C GLU A 139 17.03 -11.47 7.26
N ILE A 140 16.15 -10.51 7.60
CA ILE A 140 16.44 -9.09 7.37
C ILE A 140 17.62 -8.63 8.24
N SER A 141 17.71 -9.05 9.50
CA SER A 141 18.84 -8.69 10.37
C SER A 141 20.18 -9.14 9.79
N ARG A 142 20.21 -10.33 9.18
CA ARG A 142 21.41 -10.84 8.47
C ARG A 142 21.78 -9.95 7.28
N VAL A 143 20.80 -9.49 6.52
CA VAL A 143 21.01 -8.61 5.37
C VAL A 143 21.42 -7.19 5.79
N ALA A 144 20.82 -6.66 6.86
CA ALA A 144 21.09 -5.35 7.39
C ALA A 144 22.45 -5.28 8.13
N GLY A 145 22.91 -6.41 8.67
CA GLY A 145 24.11 -6.46 9.53
C GLY A 145 23.84 -5.98 10.96
N GLU A 146 22.58 -5.76 11.34
CA GLU A 146 22.14 -5.30 12.65
C GLU A 146 20.79 -5.92 13.03
N PRO A 147 20.44 -6.00 14.34
CA PRO A 147 19.14 -6.50 14.75
C PRO A 147 17.98 -5.63 14.24
N VAL A 148 16.99 -6.26 13.61
CA VAL A 148 15.75 -5.60 13.15
C VAL A 148 14.57 -6.00 14.02
N ASN A 149 13.87 -5.00 14.54
CA ASN A 149 12.64 -5.21 15.31
C ASN A 149 11.50 -5.64 14.37
N ARG A 150 10.84 -6.77 14.68
CA ARG A 150 9.73 -7.32 13.90
C ARG A 150 8.57 -6.34 13.69
N GLN A 151 8.25 -5.54 14.73
CA GLN A 151 7.18 -4.55 14.70
C GLN A 151 7.48 -3.36 13.77
N ARG A 152 8.72 -3.26 13.27
CA ARG A 152 9.17 -2.26 12.31
C ARG A 152 9.11 -2.74 10.87
N ILE A 153 8.56 -3.95 10.65
CA ILE A 153 8.45 -4.57 9.34
C ILE A 153 6.98 -4.62 8.93
N PHE A 154 6.70 -4.31 7.67
CA PHE A 154 5.38 -4.46 7.07
C PHE A 154 5.43 -5.48 5.92
N GLU A 155 4.40 -6.30 5.82
CA GLU A 155 4.17 -7.16 4.66
C GLU A 155 3.31 -6.44 3.63
N ILE A 156 3.74 -6.50 2.38
CA ILE A 156 3.01 -6.02 1.21
C ILE A 156 2.58 -7.24 0.39
N GLY A 157 1.32 -7.26 -0.01
CA GLY A 157 0.75 -8.32 -0.84
C GLY A 157 -0.41 -7.81 -1.68
N ASN A 158 -1.09 -8.71 -2.38
CA ASN A 158 -2.27 -8.40 -3.18
C ASN A 158 -2.10 -7.22 -4.16
N LEU A 159 -0.88 -6.99 -4.68
CA LEU A 159 -0.67 -5.95 -5.69
C LEU A 159 -1.33 -6.39 -7.00
N ALA A 160 -2.34 -5.63 -7.43
CA ALA A 160 -2.98 -5.76 -8.72
C ALA A 160 -3.01 -4.40 -9.40
N SER A 161 -2.78 -4.36 -10.71
CA SER A 161 -2.80 -3.10 -11.45
C SER A 161 -3.19 -3.31 -12.90
N GLY A 162 -3.95 -2.36 -13.45
CA GLY A 162 -4.29 -2.34 -14.88
C GLY A 162 -3.10 -2.00 -15.77
N CYS A 163 -2.07 -1.32 -15.26
CA CYS A 163 -0.86 -1.02 -16.02
C CYS A 163 0.37 -0.81 -15.12
N ALA A 164 1.57 -0.95 -15.68
CA ALA A 164 2.81 -0.72 -14.95
C ALA A 164 2.95 0.72 -14.39
N GLY A 165 2.29 1.70 -15.04
CA GLY A 165 2.28 3.09 -14.59
C GLY A 165 1.61 3.28 -13.23
N SER A 166 0.40 2.75 -13.06
CA SER A 166 -0.31 2.80 -11.79
C SER A 166 0.39 1.98 -10.70
N ALA A 167 0.95 0.81 -11.04
CA ALA A 167 1.74 0.01 -10.09
C ALA A 167 2.96 0.78 -9.57
N ARG A 168 3.70 1.47 -10.46
CA ARG A 168 4.85 2.30 -10.09
C ARG A 168 4.46 3.44 -9.14
N LEU A 169 3.38 4.15 -9.45
CA LEU A 169 2.87 5.23 -8.59
C LEU A 169 2.42 4.70 -7.23
N MET A 170 1.76 3.54 -7.18
CA MET A 170 1.34 2.90 -5.93
C MET A 170 2.53 2.46 -5.07
N ILE A 171 3.59 1.90 -5.67
CA ILE A 171 4.83 1.56 -4.95
C ILE A 171 5.49 2.82 -4.39
N ALA A 172 5.59 3.89 -5.19
CA ALA A 172 6.13 5.16 -4.72
C ALA A 172 5.30 5.70 -3.55
N PHE A 173 3.97 5.64 -3.63
CA PHE A 173 3.08 6.02 -2.54
C PHE A 173 3.38 5.26 -1.25
N LEU A 174 3.50 3.93 -1.30
CA LEU A 174 3.80 3.14 -0.10
C LEU A 174 5.14 3.52 0.52
N VAL A 175 6.15 3.82 -0.30
CA VAL A 175 7.44 4.33 0.19
C VAL A 175 7.27 5.62 0.98
N PHE A 176 6.54 6.61 0.43
CA PHE A 176 6.28 7.86 1.15
C PHE A 176 5.45 7.63 2.41
N TYR A 177 4.31 6.95 2.28
CA TYR A 177 3.39 6.64 3.38
C TYR A 177 4.12 6.02 4.56
N LEU A 178 4.91 4.96 4.32
CA LEU A 178 5.63 4.25 5.38
C LEU A 178 6.80 5.05 5.95
N SER A 179 7.37 5.96 5.17
CA SER A 179 8.43 6.85 5.62
C SER A 179 7.94 8.11 6.33
N THR A 180 6.64 8.42 6.29
CA THR A 180 6.07 9.57 6.98
C THR A 180 6.19 9.35 8.49
N PRO A 181 6.85 10.27 9.24
CA PRO A 181 7.00 10.12 10.68
C PRO A 181 5.66 9.99 11.42
N THR A 182 5.69 9.22 12.49
CA THR A 182 4.56 8.96 13.39
C THR A 182 5.06 9.02 14.82
N LEU A 183 4.23 9.47 15.75
CA LEU A 183 4.61 9.52 17.17
C LEU A 183 4.56 8.11 17.73
N ASN A 184 5.66 7.64 18.30
CA ASN A 184 5.68 6.37 19.02
C ASN A 184 4.86 6.53 20.34
N PRO A 185 3.83 5.70 20.59
CA PRO A 185 2.96 5.85 21.75
C PRO A 185 3.66 5.54 23.08
N THR A 186 4.76 4.78 23.04
CA THR A 186 5.53 4.40 24.22
C THR A 186 6.67 5.37 24.47
N THR A 187 7.49 5.66 23.46
CA THR A 187 8.67 6.52 23.62
C THR A 187 8.38 8.01 23.46
N HIS A 188 7.23 8.38 22.88
CA HIS A 188 6.88 9.76 22.52
C HIS A 188 7.87 10.43 21.55
N GLU A 189 8.63 9.61 20.80
CA GLU A 189 9.55 10.08 19.76
C GLU A 189 8.94 9.93 18.36
N TYR A 190 9.32 10.81 17.44
CA TYR A 190 8.94 10.68 16.04
C TYR A 190 9.84 9.63 15.36
N GLN A 191 9.21 8.63 14.75
CA GLN A 191 9.87 7.59 13.96
C GLN A 191 9.08 7.32 12.68
N THR A 192 9.69 6.74 11.65
CA THR A 192 8.93 6.30 10.45
C THR A 192 7.90 5.23 10.83
N LYS A 193 6.91 4.94 9.99
CA LYS A 193 5.95 3.84 10.27
C LYS A 193 6.59 2.46 10.16
N ALA A 194 7.56 2.31 9.27
CA ALA A 194 8.32 1.09 9.08
C ALA A 194 9.79 1.39 8.75
N ASP A 195 10.67 0.45 9.09
CA ASP A 195 12.07 0.44 8.67
C ASP A 195 12.25 -0.43 7.43
N TRP A 196 11.50 -1.52 7.37
CA TRP A 196 11.55 -2.50 6.28
C TRP A 196 10.16 -2.85 5.78
N VAL A 197 10.08 -3.15 4.48
CA VAL A 197 8.93 -3.85 3.90
C VAL A 197 9.38 -5.13 3.25
N VAL A 198 8.50 -6.12 3.28
CA VAL A 198 8.70 -7.41 2.66
C VAL A 198 7.53 -7.75 1.76
N CYS A 199 7.82 -8.42 0.64
CA CYS A 199 6.79 -8.94 -0.23
C CYS A 199 7.26 -10.18 -0.97
N THR A 200 6.28 -10.91 -1.50
CA THR A 200 6.51 -11.96 -2.49
C THR A 200 6.27 -11.35 -3.87
N GLY A 201 7.35 -11.00 -4.57
CA GLY A 201 7.31 -10.30 -5.85
C GLY A 201 7.64 -11.20 -7.03
N THR A 202 6.75 -11.26 -8.03
CA THR A 202 7.02 -11.88 -9.34
C THR A 202 8.06 -11.08 -10.13
N ASP A 203 8.53 -11.63 -11.24
CA ASP A 203 9.45 -10.95 -12.17
C ASP A 203 8.98 -9.53 -12.54
N ALA A 204 7.68 -9.35 -12.82
CA ALA A 204 7.11 -8.05 -13.15
C ALA A 204 7.24 -7.02 -12.02
N VAL A 205 6.97 -7.41 -10.77
CA VAL A 205 7.11 -6.53 -9.60
C VAL A 205 8.57 -6.16 -9.38
N ARG A 206 9.47 -7.14 -9.48
CA ARG A 206 10.92 -6.92 -9.32
C ARG A 206 11.48 -6.01 -10.42
N HIS A 207 10.98 -6.13 -11.65
CA HIS A 207 11.32 -5.21 -12.73
C HIS A 207 10.87 -3.78 -12.42
N ILE A 208 9.65 -3.56 -11.92
CA ILE A 208 9.18 -2.22 -11.57
C ILE A 208 10.07 -1.60 -10.48
N LEU A 209 10.38 -2.35 -9.41
CA LEU A 209 11.28 -1.90 -8.34
C LEU A 209 12.66 -1.50 -8.88
N ALA A 210 13.26 -2.33 -9.74
CA ALA A 210 14.54 -2.06 -10.36
C ALA A 210 14.52 -0.80 -11.25
N HIS A 211 13.45 -0.62 -12.05
CA HIS A 211 13.28 0.58 -12.89
C HIS A 211 13.10 1.87 -12.08
N MET A 212 12.56 1.76 -10.86
CA MET A 212 12.48 2.88 -9.91
C MET A 212 13.81 3.16 -9.20
N GLY A 213 14.84 2.33 -9.40
CA GLY A 213 16.09 2.41 -8.66
C GLY A 213 15.98 1.93 -7.20
N ILE A 214 14.86 1.29 -6.81
CA ILE A 214 14.68 0.75 -5.47
C ILE A 214 15.48 -0.53 -5.33
N ARG A 215 16.45 -0.53 -4.41
CA ARG A 215 17.20 -1.72 -4.06
C ARG A 215 16.31 -2.68 -3.26
N SER A 216 16.13 -3.89 -3.79
CA SER A 216 15.49 -5.00 -3.10
C SER A 216 16.50 -6.11 -2.81
N HIS A 217 16.43 -6.66 -1.60
CA HIS A 217 17.26 -7.76 -1.15
C HIS A 217 16.48 -9.06 -1.31
N VAL A 218 16.97 -9.98 -2.14
CA VAL A 218 16.35 -11.30 -2.29
C VAL A 218 16.66 -12.14 -1.05
N ILE A 219 15.61 -12.61 -0.38
CA ILE A 219 15.71 -13.42 0.84
C ILE A 219 15.60 -14.91 0.49
N ALA A 220 14.56 -15.28 -0.28
CA ALA A 220 14.30 -16.67 -0.64
C ALA A 220 13.52 -16.76 -1.95
N LYS A 221 13.52 -17.95 -2.55
CA LYS A 221 12.56 -18.30 -3.59
C LYS A 221 11.20 -18.59 -2.95
N ALA A 222 10.12 -18.09 -3.53
CA ALA A 222 8.79 -18.51 -3.16
C ALA A 222 8.35 -19.58 -4.16
N THR A 223 8.26 -20.83 -3.71
CA THR A 223 7.88 -21.94 -4.59
C THR A 223 6.62 -22.63 -4.07
N ALA A 224 5.88 -23.25 -4.98
CA ALA A 224 4.59 -23.87 -4.64
C ALA A 224 4.77 -25.05 -3.67
N GLU A 225 5.93 -25.71 -3.69
CA GLU A 225 6.25 -26.87 -2.85
C GLU A 225 6.39 -26.51 -1.37
N ALA A 226 6.54 -25.22 -1.05
CA ALA A 226 6.55 -24.74 0.33
C ALA A 226 5.15 -24.60 0.94
N LEU A 227 4.09 -24.66 0.12
CA LEU A 227 2.72 -24.63 0.60
C LEU A 227 2.29 -26.03 1.05
N GLU A 228 1.85 -26.13 2.30
CA GLU A 228 1.40 -27.42 2.87
C GLU A 228 0.00 -27.83 2.38
N ASP A 229 -0.86 -26.85 2.07
CA ASP A 229 -2.24 -27.08 1.67
C ASP A 229 -2.37 -27.23 0.13
N PRO A 230 -2.76 -28.41 -0.38
CA PRO A 230 -2.95 -28.63 -1.82
C PRO A 230 -4.03 -27.73 -2.44
N GLU A 231 -5.09 -27.41 -1.71
CA GLU A 231 -6.12 -26.48 -2.21
C GLU A 231 -5.51 -25.10 -2.42
N GLN A 232 -4.71 -24.64 -1.45
CA GLN A 232 -3.97 -23.39 -1.57
C GLN A 232 -3.02 -23.42 -2.79
N VAL A 233 -2.24 -24.48 -2.99
CA VAL A 233 -1.39 -24.63 -4.18
C VAL A 233 -2.19 -24.45 -5.47
N SER A 234 -3.31 -25.17 -5.61
CA SER A 234 -4.15 -25.10 -6.81
C SER A 234 -4.79 -23.73 -7.02
N SER A 235 -5.12 -23.02 -5.93
CA SER A 235 -5.73 -21.69 -5.99
C SER A 235 -4.82 -20.62 -6.58
N TRP A 236 -3.50 -20.84 -6.60
CA TRP A 236 -2.54 -19.88 -7.15
C TRP A 236 -2.35 -20.00 -8.67
N GLY A 237 -2.96 -20.99 -9.33
CA GLY A 237 -2.86 -21.18 -10.78
C GLY A 237 -1.40 -21.15 -11.28
N HIS A 238 -1.10 -20.26 -12.21
CA HIS A 238 0.22 -20.05 -12.80
C HIS A 238 1.06 -18.99 -12.07
N TYR A 239 0.69 -18.53 -10.89
CA TYR A 239 1.44 -17.50 -10.16
C TYR A 239 2.92 -17.88 -9.96
N TYR A 240 3.19 -19.12 -9.53
CA TYR A 240 4.56 -19.60 -9.29
C TYR A 240 5.41 -19.79 -10.55
N GLN A 241 4.79 -19.83 -11.74
CA GLN A 241 5.53 -19.86 -13.02
C GLN A 241 6.22 -18.52 -13.31
N HIS A 242 5.84 -17.44 -12.62
CA HIS A 242 6.40 -16.10 -12.76
C HIS A 242 7.54 -15.82 -11.76
N ASN A 243 8.20 -16.89 -11.30
CA ASN A 243 9.37 -16.89 -10.42
C ASN A 243 9.27 -15.92 -9.22
N PRO A 244 8.22 -16.03 -8.39
CA PRO A 244 8.08 -15.13 -7.25
C PRO A 244 9.24 -15.34 -6.25
N LEU A 245 9.78 -14.22 -5.76
CA LEU A 245 10.84 -14.20 -4.75
C LEU A 245 10.35 -13.44 -3.52
N VAL A 246 10.73 -13.92 -2.34
CA VAL A 246 10.63 -13.13 -1.11
C VAL A 246 11.72 -12.08 -1.14
N VAL A 247 11.33 -10.81 -1.08
CA VAL A 247 12.25 -9.67 -1.10
C VAL A 247 12.02 -8.76 0.09
N ALA A 248 13.10 -8.16 0.58
CA ALA A 248 13.09 -7.13 1.62
C ALA A 248 13.60 -5.79 1.05
N ILE A 249 12.96 -4.69 1.44
CA ILE A 249 13.29 -3.34 0.97
C ILE A 249 13.41 -2.43 2.18
N ASN A 250 14.53 -1.72 2.29
CA ASN A 250 14.71 -0.70 3.32
C ASN A 250 13.92 0.56 2.92
N VAL A 251 13.03 1.03 3.80
CA VAL A 251 12.11 2.13 3.51
C VAL A 251 12.85 3.45 3.33
N ALA A 252 13.90 3.70 4.12
CA ALA A 252 14.68 4.94 4.04
C ALA A 252 15.47 5.01 2.72
N ASP A 253 16.07 3.90 2.30
CA ASP A 253 16.79 3.81 1.03
C ASP A 253 15.85 3.97 -0.17
N ALA A 254 14.69 3.31 -0.13
CA ALA A 254 13.66 3.48 -1.15
C ALA A 254 13.16 4.93 -1.22
N LYS A 255 12.95 5.59 -0.08
CA LYS A 255 12.56 7.01 -0.04
C LYS A 255 13.63 7.89 -0.69
N ARG A 256 14.91 7.63 -0.44
CA ARG A 256 16.02 8.43 -0.98
C ARG A 256 16.01 8.45 -2.51
N VAL A 257 15.71 7.32 -3.15
CA VAL A 257 15.64 7.23 -4.63
C VAL A 257 14.31 7.75 -5.18
N CYS A 258 13.20 7.63 -4.46
CA CYS A 258 11.89 8.13 -4.91
C CYS A 258 11.74 9.65 -4.73
N ALA A 259 12.31 10.24 -3.67
CA ALA A 259 12.09 11.63 -3.29
C ALA A 259 12.31 12.68 -4.42
N PRO A 260 13.33 12.54 -5.29
CA PRO A 260 13.52 13.50 -6.39
C PRO A 260 12.47 13.42 -7.50
N HIS A 261 11.71 12.32 -7.58
CA HIS A 261 10.89 11.99 -8.75
C HIS A 261 9.38 12.05 -8.49
N TYR A 262 8.96 12.21 -7.24
CA TYR A 262 7.55 12.16 -6.87
C TYR A 262 7.20 13.24 -5.84
N ARG A 263 5.97 13.73 -5.91
CA ARG A 263 5.34 14.54 -4.86
C ARG A 263 4.22 13.75 -4.23
N TYR A 264 4.17 13.79 -2.91
CA TYR A 264 3.20 13.09 -2.09
C TYR A 264 2.49 14.09 -1.17
N THR A 265 1.17 14.02 -1.10
CA THR A 265 0.35 14.79 -0.16
C THR A 265 -0.73 13.91 0.47
N GLU A 266 -1.18 14.32 1.65
CA GLU A 266 -2.24 13.67 2.40
C GLU A 266 -3.25 14.73 2.86
N THR A 267 -4.54 14.44 2.72
CA THR A 267 -5.63 15.34 3.10
C THR A 267 -6.63 14.56 3.95
N LEU A 268 -6.72 14.93 5.24
CA LEU A 268 -7.68 14.34 6.17
C LEU A 268 -9.07 14.93 5.90
N GLU A 269 -10.05 14.05 5.69
CA GLU A 269 -11.45 14.43 5.57
C GLU A 269 -11.98 14.79 6.96
N MET A 270 -12.27 16.06 7.19
CA MET A 270 -12.91 16.50 8.43
C MET A 270 -14.38 16.10 8.42
N ASN A 271 -14.83 15.38 9.46
CA ASN A 271 -16.25 15.12 9.68
C ASN A 271 -16.99 16.47 9.80
N TYR A 272 -17.92 16.74 8.88
CA TYR A 272 -18.78 17.93 8.89
C TYR A 272 -19.58 18.09 10.21
N ALA A 273 -19.73 17.03 11.00
CA ALA A 273 -20.37 17.05 12.32
C ALA A 273 -19.63 17.87 13.39
N THR A 274 -18.39 18.31 13.13
CA THR A 274 -17.61 19.15 14.06
C THR A 274 -17.30 20.53 13.47
N ARG A 275 -18.26 21.16 12.79
CA ARG A 275 -18.30 22.64 12.79
C ARG A 275 -18.68 23.09 14.20
N LEU A 276 -17.67 23.22 15.07
CA LEU A 276 -17.77 24.06 16.25
C LEU A 276 -18.31 25.42 15.78
N THR A 277 -19.37 25.86 16.45
CA THR A 277 -19.93 27.19 16.42
C THR A 277 -18.81 28.23 16.34
N LEU A 278 -18.53 28.72 15.14
CA LEU A 278 -17.85 29.99 14.94
C LEU A 278 -18.82 31.05 15.46
N ASN A 279 -18.72 31.34 16.76
CA ASN A 279 -19.26 32.56 17.32
C ASN A 279 -18.71 33.70 16.48
N LYS A 280 -19.59 34.37 15.75
CA LYS A 280 -19.35 35.70 15.20
C LYS A 280 -18.82 36.57 16.34
N ILE A 281 -17.51 36.82 16.36
CA ILE A 281 -16.97 37.96 17.08
C ILE A 281 -17.19 39.14 16.14
N THR A 282 -18.31 39.83 16.36
CA THR A 282 -18.56 41.15 15.81
C THR A 282 -17.63 42.13 16.49
N VAL A 283 -16.88 42.90 15.70
CA VAL A 283 -16.55 44.30 15.99
C VAL A 283 -16.96 45.10 14.78
#